data_AF-A0A935H9Z7-F1
#
_entry.id   AF-A0A935H9Z7-F1
#
_cell.length_a   1.000
_cell.length_b   1.000
_cell.length_c   1.000
_cell.angle_alpha   90.00
_cell.angle_beta   90.00
_cell.angle_gamma   90.00
#
_symmetry.space_group_name_H-M   'P 1'
#
loop_
_entity.id
_entity.type
_entity.pdbx_description
1 polymer ?
#
loop_
_entity_poly.entity_id
_entity_poly.type
_entity_poly.pdbx_seq_one_letter_code
_entity_poly.pdbx_strand_id
1 'polypeptide(L)'
;MNEYQKSAADKARAFLTELERVVEVDSSFKRVLVSMRPSIDKIIHGEESLPTKILDGWDIYFLPRDNFMEVLNVYPDLVNRNIELTGLLRHTDMESYLKWRKYLESCSCYMPQA
;
A
#
# COMPACT_ATOMS: atom_id res chain seq x y z
N MET A 1 -12.33 -16.50 -5.75
CA MET A 1 -11.40 -15.62 -5.00
C MET A 1 -11.21 -16.18 -3.60
N ASN A 2 -10.00 -16.65 -3.27
CA ASN A 2 -9.67 -17.18 -1.94
C ASN A 2 -9.58 -16.05 -0.89
N GLU A 3 -9.53 -16.38 0.41
CA GLU A 3 -9.50 -15.38 1.49
C GLU A 3 -8.29 -14.42 1.38
N TYR A 4 -7.17 -14.91 0.88
CA TYR A 4 -5.96 -14.11 0.68
C TYR A 4 -6.13 -13.07 -0.44
N GLN A 5 -6.70 -13.47 -1.57
CA GLN A 5 -7.06 -12.57 -2.68
C GLN A 5 -8.16 -11.57 -2.28
N LYS A 6 -9.13 -11.98 -1.45
CA LYS A 6 -10.14 -11.05 -0.90
C LYS A 6 -9.48 -9.99 -0.03
N SER A 7 -8.58 -10.39 0.87
CA SER A 7 -7.83 -9.44 1.70
C SER A 7 -6.96 -8.52 0.85
N ALA A 8 -6.30 -9.03 -0.19
CA ALA A 8 -5.56 -8.21 -1.14
C ALA A 8 -6.45 -7.15 -1.80
N ALA A 9 -7.63 -7.56 -2.30
CA ALA A 9 -8.60 -6.67 -2.92
C ALA A 9 -9.11 -5.59 -1.93
N ASP A 10 -9.38 -5.95 -0.68
CA ASP A 10 -9.85 -5.00 0.34
C ASP A 10 -8.77 -3.97 0.70
N LYS A 11 -7.51 -4.41 0.84
CA LYS A 11 -6.37 -3.52 1.09
C LYS A 11 -6.08 -2.63 -0.12
N ALA A 12 -6.21 -3.17 -1.33
CA ALA A 12 -6.05 -2.43 -2.58
C ALA A 12 -7.11 -1.32 -2.72
N ARG A 13 -8.39 -1.63 -2.42
CA ARG A 13 -9.47 -0.62 -2.37
C ARG A 13 -9.17 0.48 -1.35
N ALA A 14 -8.80 0.10 -0.12
CA ALA A 14 -8.53 1.07 0.93
C ALA A 14 -7.36 2.00 0.58
N PHE A 15 -6.31 1.47 -0.05
CA PHE A 15 -5.20 2.27 -0.54
C PHE A 15 -5.62 3.21 -1.68
N LEU A 16 -6.39 2.72 -2.66
CA LEU A 16 -6.87 3.53 -3.78
C LEU A 16 -7.73 4.70 -3.31
N THR A 17 -8.70 4.43 -2.42
CA THR A 17 -9.57 5.46 -1.85
C THR A 17 -8.75 6.54 -1.12
N GLU A 18 -7.76 6.13 -0.34
CA GLU A 18 -6.93 7.08 0.39
C GLU A 18 -6.01 7.88 -0.55
N LEU A 19 -5.47 7.26 -1.59
CA LEU A 19 -4.68 7.94 -2.61
C LEU A 19 -5.53 8.95 -3.41
N GLU A 20 -6.75 8.57 -3.78
CA GLU A 20 -7.70 9.47 -4.45
C GLU A 20 -8.04 10.68 -3.56
N ARG A 21 -8.30 10.44 -2.26
CA ARG A 21 -8.52 11.49 -1.27
C ARG A 21 -7.33 12.44 -1.15
N VAL A 22 -6.11 11.90 -1.12
CA VAL A 22 -4.90 12.73 -1.06
C VAL A 22 -4.71 13.53 -2.35
N VAL A 23 -4.97 12.95 -3.53
CA VAL A 23 -4.86 13.66 -4.82
C VAL A 23 -5.82 14.84 -4.92
N GLU A 24 -7.01 14.76 -4.30
CA GLU A 24 -7.94 15.88 -4.23
C GLU A 24 -7.38 17.07 -3.45
N VAL A 25 -6.53 16.81 -2.45
CA VAL A 25 -5.92 17.82 -1.57
C VAL A 25 -4.56 18.27 -2.11
N ASP A 26 -3.76 17.36 -2.63
CA ASP A 26 -2.44 17.58 -3.19
C ASP A 26 -2.29 16.89 -4.55
N SER A 27 -2.40 17.71 -5.60
CA SER A 27 -2.28 17.28 -7.00
C SER A 27 -0.92 16.69 -7.37
N SER A 28 0.12 16.85 -6.52
CA SER A 28 1.45 16.26 -6.74
C SER A 28 1.40 14.73 -6.83
N PHE A 29 0.43 14.09 -6.15
CA PHE A 29 0.20 12.65 -6.17
C PHE A 29 -0.49 12.12 -7.42
N LYS A 30 -0.98 13.00 -8.31
CA LYS A 30 -1.76 12.58 -9.48
C LYS A 30 -1.01 11.61 -10.39
N ARG A 31 0.32 11.77 -10.55
CA ARG A 31 1.12 10.84 -11.36
C ARG A 31 1.23 9.46 -10.72
N VAL A 32 1.32 9.40 -9.38
CA VAL A 32 1.30 8.14 -8.62
C VAL A 32 -0.01 7.40 -8.87
N LEU A 33 -1.15 8.09 -8.70
CA LEU A 33 -2.47 7.52 -8.94
C LEU A 33 -2.61 6.98 -10.37
N VAL A 34 -2.27 7.78 -11.38
CA VAL A 34 -2.35 7.36 -12.78
C VAL A 34 -1.46 6.15 -13.06
N SER A 35 -0.26 6.10 -12.49
CA SER A 35 0.68 4.99 -12.68
C SER A 35 0.21 3.70 -12.02
N MET A 36 -0.40 3.76 -10.83
CA MET A 36 -0.70 2.57 -10.03
C MET A 36 -2.11 2.00 -10.25
N ARG A 37 -3.07 2.86 -10.61
CA ARG A 37 -4.49 2.47 -10.71
C ARG A 37 -4.72 1.23 -11.59
N PRO A 38 -4.12 1.08 -12.78
CA PRO A 38 -4.35 -0.11 -13.61
C PRO A 38 -4.02 -1.43 -12.91
N SER A 39 -2.93 -1.46 -12.14
CA SER A 39 -2.52 -2.67 -11.45
C SER A 39 -3.30 -2.89 -10.15
N ILE A 40 -3.64 -1.82 -9.44
CA ILE A 40 -4.55 -1.89 -8.28
C ILE A 40 -5.91 -2.45 -8.71
N ASP A 41 -6.46 -1.98 -9.83
CA ASP A 41 -7.73 -2.45 -10.35
C ASP A 41 -7.67 -3.96 -10.64
N LYS A 42 -6.59 -4.48 -11.23
CA LYS A 42 -6.43 -5.93 -11.43
C LYS A 42 -6.46 -6.72 -10.11
N ILE A 43 -5.84 -6.23 -9.04
CA ILE A 43 -5.91 -6.88 -7.72
C ILE A 43 -7.35 -6.89 -7.21
N ILE A 44 -8.04 -5.75 -7.31
CA ILE A 44 -9.42 -5.57 -6.82
C ILE A 44 -10.37 -6.56 -7.49
N HIS A 45 -10.17 -6.83 -8.78
CA HIS A 45 -10.96 -7.76 -9.58
C HIS A 45 -10.44 -9.21 -9.51
N GLY A 46 -9.32 -9.45 -8.84
CA GLY A 46 -8.72 -10.79 -8.70
C GLY A 46 -8.08 -11.31 -9.99
N GLU A 47 -7.69 -10.40 -10.88
CA GLU A 47 -7.04 -10.68 -12.18
C GLU A 47 -5.52 -10.79 -12.06
N GLU A 48 -4.97 -10.42 -10.91
CA GLU A 48 -3.54 -10.43 -10.61
C GLU A 48 -3.16 -11.62 -9.72
N SER A 49 -2.10 -12.36 -10.09
CA SER A 49 -1.58 -13.46 -9.27
C SER A 49 -0.65 -12.95 -8.17
N LEU A 50 -0.84 -13.40 -6.93
CA LEU A 50 0.03 -13.06 -5.80
C LEU A 50 1.14 -14.11 -5.60
N PRO A 51 2.36 -13.72 -5.17
CA PRO A 51 2.83 -12.35 -4.97
C PRO A 51 3.04 -11.61 -6.31
N THR A 52 2.87 -10.29 -6.32
CA THR A 52 3.08 -9.44 -7.50
C THR A 52 3.81 -8.16 -7.12
N LYS A 53 4.47 -7.52 -8.09
CA LYS A 53 5.13 -6.22 -7.92
C LYS A 53 4.31 -5.13 -8.59
N ILE A 54 3.99 -4.10 -7.81
CA ILE A 54 3.10 -3.00 -8.23
C ILE A 54 3.72 -1.63 -7.93
N LEU A 55 4.93 -1.63 -7.38
CA LEU A 55 5.54 -0.47 -6.73
C LEU A 55 6.39 0.40 -7.65
N ASP A 56 6.49 0.09 -8.95
CA ASP A 56 7.34 0.88 -9.85
C ASP A 56 6.96 2.38 -9.84
N GLY A 57 5.67 2.72 -9.68
CA GLY A 57 5.22 4.11 -9.55
C GLY A 57 5.38 4.73 -8.15
N TRP A 58 5.39 3.91 -7.10
CA TRP A 58 5.55 4.33 -5.71
C TRP A 58 7.03 4.56 -5.38
N ASP A 59 7.89 3.63 -5.80
CA ASP A 59 9.34 3.73 -5.63
C ASP A 59 9.86 5.01 -6.30
N ILE A 60 9.39 5.37 -7.50
CA ILE A 60 9.81 6.62 -8.20
C ILE A 60 9.50 7.90 -7.41
N TYR A 61 8.41 7.95 -6.63
CA TYR A 61 8.05 9.14 -5.82
C TYR A 61 8.74 9.17 -4.46
N PHE A 62 9.08 8.00 -3.90
CA PHE A 62 9.54 7.83 -2.51
C PHE A 62 11.00 7.37 -2.36
N LEU A 63 11.75 7.31 -3.46
CA LEU A 63 13.16 6.85 -3.48
C LEU A 63 14.09 7.60 -2.50
N PRO A 64 13.90 8.90 -2.19
CA PRO A 64 14.58 9.52 -1.05
C PRO A 64 13.82 9.21 0.26
N ARG A 65 14.54 8.67 1.26
CA ARG A 65 14.02 8.43 2.62
C ARG A 65 13.36 9.69 3.22
N ASP A 66 13.85 10.86 2.86
CA ASP A 66 13.35 12.16 3.34
C ASP A 66 11.93 12.44 2.82
N ASN A 67 11.63 12.12 1.56
CA ASN A 67 10.28 12.24 0.99
C ASN A 67 9.30 11.26 1.64
N PHE A 68 9.77 10.06 2.01
CA PHE A 68 8.93 9.08 2.72
C PHE A 68 8.55 9.57 4.11
N MET A 69 9.51 10.12 4.87
CA MET A 69 9.22 10.67 6.20
C MET A 69 8.32 11.90 6.15
N GLU A 70 8.50 12.77 5.15
CA GLU A 70 7.62 13.92 4.93
C GLU A 70 6.19 13.47 4.65
N VAL A 71 5.99 12.52 3.73
CA VAL A 71 4.66 12.00 3.42
C VAL A 71 4.07 11.18 4.55
N LEU A 72 4.87 10.46 5.34
CA LEU A 72 4.39 9.80 6.55
C LEU A 72 3.85 10.82 7.57
N ASN A 73 4.53 11.96 7.72
CA ASN A 73 4.11 13.01 8.65
C ASN A 73 2.86 13.75 8.18
N VAL A 74 2.69 13.94 6.87
CA VAL A 74 1.55 14.70 6.30
C VAL A 74 0.36 13.80 5.98
N TYR A 75 0.61 12.58 5.51
CA TYR A 75 -0.40 11.60 5.06
C TYR A 75 -0.15 10.21 5.68
N PRO A 76 -0.21 10.07 7.02
CA PRO A 76 0.11 8.82 7.71
C PRO A 76 -0.79 7.66 7.28
N ASP A 77 -2.07 7.92 7.03
CA ASP A 77 -3.01 6.91 6.57
C ASP A 77 -2.64 6.36 5.20
N LEU A 78 -2.28 7.22 4.24
CA LEU A 78 -1.83 6.81 2.92
C LEU A 78 -0.62 5.87 3.00
N VAL A 79 0.38 6.24 3.83
CA VAL A 79 1.57 5.41 4.05
C VAL A 79 1.21 4.09 4.71
N ASN A 80 0.35 4.10 5.73
CA ASN A 80 -0.12 2.88 6.39
C ASN A 80 -0.84 1.95 5.43
N ARG A 81 -1.74 2.47 4.58
CA ARG A 81 -2.43 1.66 3.56
C ARG A 81 -1.46 1.06 2.55
N ASN A 82 -0.45 1.82 2.13
CA ASN A 82 0.59 1.30 1.24
C ASN A 82 1.41 0.19 1.91
N ILE A 83 1.82 0.36 3.18
CA ILE A 83 2.57 -0.67 3.92
C ILE A 83 1.76 -1.97 4.00
N GLU A 84 0.47 -1.89 4.33
CA GLU A 84 -0.43 -3.05 4.42
C GLU A 84 -0.56 -3.77 3.07
N LEU A 85 -0.83 -3.01 2.00
CA LEU A 85 -0.96 -3.56 0.66
C LEU A 85 0.36 -4.18 0.20
N THR A 86 1.47 -3.45 0.30
CA THR A 86 2.82 -3.92 -0.07
C THR A 86 3.22 -5.16 0.71
N GLY A 87 2.94 -5.19 2.01
CA GLY A 87 3.18 -6.37 2.85
C GLY A 87 2.47 -7.58 2.27
N LEU A 88 1.16 -7.45 2.03
CA LEU A 88 0.35 -8.54 1.49
C LEU A 88 0.89 -9.02 0.14
N LEU A 89 1.24 -8.11 -0.76
CA LEU A 89 1.71 -8.43 -2.12
C LEU A 89 3.10 -9.09 -2.16
N ARG A 90 3.89 -8.97 -1.08
CA ARG A 90 5.22 -9.56 -0.95
C ARG A 90 5.22 -10.98 -0.39
N HIS A 91 4.10 -11.45 0.14
CA HIS A 91 3.98 -12.79 0.72
C HIS A 91 3.29 -13.76 -0.25
N THR A 92 3.50 -15.05 -0.01
CA THR A 92 2.93 -16.14 -0.83
C THR A 92 1.57 -16.61 -0.32
N ASP A 93 1.26 -16.30 0.95
CA ASP A 93 0.11 -16.81 1.66
C ASP A 93 -0.26 -15.89 2.85
N MET A 94 -1.48 -16.11 3.37
CA MET A 94 -2.04 -15.32 4.47
C MET A 94 -1.26 -15.48 5.78
N GLU A 95 -0.77 -16.68 6.09
CA GLU A 95 -0.09 -16.95 7.36
C GLU A 95 1.22 -16.18 7.47
N SER A 96 2.00 -16.19 6.39
CA SER A 96 3.25 -15.45 6.24
C SER A 96 3.02 -13.94 6.40
N TYR A 97 1.98 -13.40 5.76
CA TYR A 97 1.58 -12.01 5.92
C TYR A 97 1.20 -11.65 7.36
N LEU A 98 0.39 -12.47 8.03
CA LEU A 98 -0.02 -12.23 9.41
C LEU A 98 1.16 -12.28 10.40
N LYS A 99 2.12 -13.18 10.20
CA LYS A 99 3.36 -13.23 10.98
C LYS A 99 4.18 -11.95 10.82
N TRP A 100 4.36 -11.48 9.59
CA TRP A 100 5.04 -10.21 9.31
C TRP A 100 4.29 -9.02 9.93
N ARG A 101 2.97 -9.00 9.83
CA ARG A 101 2.15 -7.91 10.40
C ARG A 101 2.30 -7.84 11.93
N LYS A 102 2.21 -8.98 12.60
CA LYS A 102 2.43 -9.09 14.04
C LYS A 102 3.85 -8.68 14.44
N TYR A 103 4.85 -9.03 13.62
CA TYR A 103 6.21 -8.57 13.84
C TYR A 103 6.31 -7.03 13.77
N LEU A 104 5.71 -6.40 12.76
CA LEU A 104 5.67 -4.94 12.68
C LEU A 104 4.97 -4.28 13.88
N GLU A 105 3.92 -4.89 14.43
CA GLU A 105 3.26 -4.38 15.65
C GLU A 105 4.15 -4.50 16.89
N SER A 106 4.98 -5.55 16.96
CA SER A 106 5.92 -5.77 18.07
C SER A 106 7.16 -4.89 17.98
N CYS A 107 7.54 -4.45 16.78
CA CYS A 107 8.59 -3.48 16.56
C CYS A 107 8.01 -2.08 16.82
N SER A 108 8.46 -1.39 17.87
CA SER A 108 8.14 0.03 18.14
C SER A 108 8.66 1.00 17.06
N CYS A 109 8.91 0.53 15.84
CA CYS A 109 9.65 1.18 14.77
C CYS A 109 8.76 1.77 13.66
N TYR A 110 7.43 1.56 13.68
CA TYR A 110 6.60 1.82 12.49
C TYR A 110 5.20 2.41 12.73
N MET A 111 4.94 3.07 13.87
CA MET A 111 3.73 3.88 13.99
C MET A 111 4.06 5.26 14.57
N PRO A 112 3.69 6.37 13.88
CA PRO A 112 3.54 7.63 14.58
C PRO A 112 2.50 7.41 15.68
N GLN A 113 2.85 7.78 16.92
CA GLN A 113 1.92 7.74 18.04
C GLN A 113 0.75 8.69 17.73
N ALA A 114 -0.48 8.21 17.95
CA ALA A 114 -1.71 8.97 17.81
C ALA A 114 -1.78 10.15 18.79
#